data_AF-A0A1L9RFN0-F1
#
_entry.id   AF-A0A1L9RFN0-F1
#
_cell.length_a   1.000
_cell.length_b   1.000
_cell.length_c   1.000
_cell.angle_alpha   90.00
_cell.angle_beta   90.00
_cell.angle_gamma   90.00
#
_symmetry.space_group_name_H-M   'P 1'
#
loop_
_entity.id
_entity.type
_entity.pdbx_description
1 polymer ?
#
loop_
_entity_poly.entity_id
_entity_poly.type
_entity_poly.pdbx_seq_one_letter_code
_entity_poly.pdbx_strand_id
1 'polypeptide(L)'
;MAFKCEAVSVFHAFLFLCSAISLILGALAWSRNSSFHLPLPTSLPALATLLSPLTILALIATKLFIPANRNTSPLNLYRWRILSIVDQLHSIASTIIATIVLTYLFPNNIFSCHLEQQWQAFFQSRDATAIRAIQDTFQCCGLRSIHDRAWPFKDRNHGDNACEQQYGYRQSCLLPWGEQQRVISWMVFTAAVLVWAVKVGFFLFDRRQASWMSTQSSRGAVEYQRITQPEEEEENDQNGSAENGNGRILLPHERPHERTAYSNEWEQR
;
A
#
# COMPACT_ATOMS: atom_id res chain seq x y z
N MET A 1 12.96 4.78 -30.32
CA MET A 1 11.97 5.13 -29.26
C MET A 1 10.97 4.01 -28.96
N ALA A 2 10.82 2.97 -29.80
CA ALA A 2 9.88 1.85 -29.59
C ALA A 2 10.16 1.00 -28.32
N PHE A 3 11.42 0.70 -28.00
CA PHE A 3 11.79 -0.15 -26.84
C PHE A 3 11.34 0.40 -25.46
N LYS A 4 11.10 1.71 -25.33
CA LYS A 4 10.68 2.31 -24.06
C LYS A 4 9.19 2.12 -23.77
N CYS A 5 8.34 2.09 -24.80
CA CYS A 5 6.89 1.87 -24.62
C CYS A 5 6.60 0.44 -24.14
N GLU A 6 7.33 -0.53 -24.71
CA GLU A 6 7.29 -1.94 -24.32
C GLU A 6 7.66 -2.12 -22.84
N ALA A 7 8.73 -1.49 -22.36
CA ALA A 7 9.19 -1.66 -20.98
C ALA A 7 8.18 -1.12 -19.93
N VAL A 8 7.47 -0.02 -20.22
CA VAL A 8 6.43 0.51 -19.32
C VAL A 8 5.18 -0.36 -19.31
N SER A 9 4.76 -0.82 -20.49
CA SER A 9 3.63 -1.74 -20.65
C SER A 9 3.87 -3.06 -19.90
N VAL A 10 5.06 -3.65 -20.06
CA VAL A 10 5.48 -4.87 -19.35
C VAL A 10 5.52 -4.65 -17.83
N PHE A 11 6.01 -3.49 -17.36
CA PHE A 11 6.03 -3.18 -15.93
C PHE A 11 4.62 -3.06 -15.34
N HIS A 12 3.70 -2.38 -16.02
CA HIS A 12 2.31 -2.28 -15.56
C HIS A 12 1.61 -3.64 -15.59
N ALA A 13 1.80 -4.43 -16.65
CA ALA A 13 1.28 -5.79 -16.72
C ALA A 13 1.77 -6.66 -15.55
N PHE A 14 3.05 -6.55 -15.18
CA PHE A 14 3.61 -7.24 -14.02
C PHE A 14 2.96 -6.80 -12.71
N LEU A 15 2.78 -5.50 -12.48
CA LEU A 15 2.10 -4.99 -11.27
C LEU A 15 0.64 -5.47 -11.18
N PHE A 16 -0.09 -5.45 -12.29
CA PHE A 16 -1.46 -5.97 -12.35
C PHE A 16 -1.51 -7.47 -12.03
N LEU A 17 -0.58 -8.24 -12.60
CA LEU A 17 -0.48 -9.68 -12.35
C LEU A 17 -0.18 -9.97 -10.86
N CYS A 18 0.79 -9.29 -10.26
CA CYS A 18 1.09 -9.42 -8.83
C CYS A 18 -0.10 -9.06 -7.94
N SER A 19 -0.84 -8.01 -8.28
CA SER A 19 -2.04 -7.60 -7.53
C SER A 19 -3.16 -8.63 -7.66
N ALA A 20 -3.39 -9.17 -8.86
CA ALA A 20 -4.38 -10.22 -9.10
C ALA A 20 -4.04 -11.51 -8.33
N ILE A 21 -2.77 -11.93 -8.35
CA ILE A 21 -2.30 -13.09 -7.57
C ILE A 21 -2.52 -12.86 -6.07
N SER A 22 -2.19 -11.68 -5.56
CA SER A 22 -2.42 -11.34 -4.16
C SER A 22 -3.91 -11.43 -3.77
N LEU A 23 -4.80 -10.90 -4.60
CA LEU A 23 -6.25 -10.97 -4.38
C LEU A 23 -6.74 -12.42 -4.32
N ILE A 24 -6.29 -13.25 -5.28
CA ILE A 24 -6.66 -14.67 -5.34
C ILE A 24 -6.16 -15.40 -4.09
N LEU A 25 -4.91 -15.18 -3.68
CA LEU A 25 -4.34 -15.81 -2.48
C LEU A 25 -5.08 -15.39 -1.22
N GLY A 26 -5.42 -14.10 -1.08
CA GLY A 26 -6.22 -13.59 0.04
C GLY A 26 -7.61 -14.24 0.09
N ALA A 27 -8.32 -14.28 -1.05
CA ALA A 27 -9.65 -14.86 -1.14
C ALA A 27 -9.65 -16.37 -0.83
N LEU A 28 -8.66 -17.11 -1.36
CA LEU A 28 -8.49 -18.53 -1.05
C LEU A 28 -8.17 -18.76 0.42
N ALA A 29 -7.30 -17.94 1.01
CA ALA A 29 -6.99 -17.99 2.43
C ALA A 29 -8.22 -17.74 3.30
N TRP A 30 -9.04 -16.74 2.94
CA TRP A 30 -10.27 -16.43 3.66
C TRP A 30 -11.29 -17.58 3.57
N SER A 31 -11.54 -18.07 2.35
CA SER A 31 -12.46 -19.19 2.13
C SER A 31 -12.03 -20.43 2.92
N ARG A 32 -10.75 -20.81 2.84
CA ARG A 32 -10.22 -21.97 3.56
C ARG A 32 -10.25 -21.78 5.07
N ASN A 33 -9.98 -20.58 5.58
CA ASN A 33 -10.05 -20.29 7.01
C ASN A 33 -11.46 -20.48 7.55
N SER A 34 -12.47 -20.00 6.80
CA SER A 34 -13.88 -20.16 7.15
C SER A 34 -14.35 -21.61 7.08
N SER A 35 -13.87 -22.40 6.11
CA SER A 35 -14.26 -23.80 5.96
C SER A 35 -13.59 -24.74 6.96
N PHE A 36 -12.35 -24.47 7.39
CA PHE A 36 -11.56 -25.39 8.22
C PHE A 36 -11.53 -25.03 9.71
N HIS A 37 -12.34 -24.05 10.16
CA HIS A 37 -12.41 -23.59 11.56
C HIS A 37 -11.03 -23.33 12.16
N LEU A 38 -10.16 -22.77 11.34
CA LEU A 38 -8.77 -22.58 11.67
C LEU A 38 -8.63 -21.48 12.73
N PRO A 39 -7.70 -21.62 13.68
CA PRO A 39 -7.57 -20.68 14.78
C PRO A 39 -6.93 -19.34 14.37
N LEU A 40 -6.74 -19.08 13.07
CA LEU A 40 -6.43 -17.73 12.61
C LEU A 40 -7.69 -16.87 12.79
N PRO A 41 -7.58 -15.67 13.42
CA PRO A 41 -8.70 -14.75 13.48
C PRO A 41 -9.14 -14.43 12.05
N THR A 42 -10.42 -14.65 11.76
CA THR A 42 -11.04 -14.49 10.42
C THR A 42 -10.82 -13.10 9.83
N SER A 43 -10.54 -12.11 10.68
CA SER A 43 -10.19 -10.75 10.30
C SER A 43 -8.87 -10.67 9.51
N LEU A 44 -7.87 -11.53 9.74
CA LEU A 44 -6.57 -11.43 9.06
C LEU A 44 -6.63 -11.73 7.56
N PRO A 45 -7.14 -12.90 7.10
CA PRO A 45 -7.26 -13.17 5.67
C PRO A 45 -8.29 -12.27 4.99
N ALA A 46 -9.37 -11.88 5.70
CA ALA A 46 -10.34 -10.92 5.19
C ALA A 46 -9.69 -9.55 4.93
N LEU A 47 -8.91 -9.02 5.89
CA LEU A 47 -8.17 -7.78 5.72
C LEU A 47 -7.15 -7.88 4.58
N ALA A 48 -6.37 -8.96 4.50
CA ALA A 48 -5.42 -9.16 3.40
C ALA A 48 -6.10 -9.17 2.02
N THR A 49 -7.30 -9.76 1.91
CA THR A 49 -8.10 -9.74 0.68
C THR A 49 -8.53 -8.31 0.33
N LEU A 50 -8.98 -7.53 1.32
CA LEU A 50 -9.42 -6.15 1.14
C LEU A 50 -8.26 -5.19 0.83
N LEU A 51 -7.04 -5.48 1.30
CA LEU A 51 -5.85 -4.67 1.03
C LEU A 51 -5.54 -4.61 -0.48
N SER A 52 -5.72 -5.71 -1.22
CA SER A 52 -5.43 -5.75 -2.66
C SER A 52 -6.23 -4.72 -3.48
N PRO A 53 -7.58 -4.68 -3.47
CA PRO A 53 -8.34 -3.67 -4.21
C PRO A 53 -8.13 -2.25 -3.68
N LEU A 54 -7.90 -2.09 -2.37
CA LEU A 54 -7.59 -0.80 -1.77
C LEU A 54 -6.32 -0.17 -2.34
N THR A 55 -5.28 -0.97 -2.60
CA THR A 55 -4.06 -0.43 -3.25
C THR A 55 -4.31 0.05 -4.65
N ILE A 56 -5.00 -0.73 -5.49
CA ILE A 56 -5.32 -0.32 -6.87
C ILE A 56 -6.12 0.99 -6.86
N LEU A 57 -7.12 1.08 -5.99
CA LEU A 57 -7.95 2.28 -5.86
C LEU A 57 -7.13 3.50 -5.42
N ALA A 58 -6.22 3.34 -4.46
CA ALA A 58 -5.33 4.41 -4.01
C ALA A 58 -4.37 4.87 -5.12
N LEU A 59 -3.84 3.95 -5.92
CA LEU A 59 -2.97 4.26 -7.06
C LEU A 59 -3.71 5.01 -8.18
N ILE A 60 -4.95 4.63 -8.48
CA ILE A 60 -5.81 5.33 -9.44
C ILE A 60 -6.16 6.72 -8.90
N ALA A 61 -6.57 6.82 -7.64
CA ALA A 61 -6.93 8.07 -7.00
C ALA A 61 -5.76 9.06 -7.01
N THR A 62 -4.54 8.61 -6.68
CA THR A 62 -3.35 9.47 -6.74
C THR A 62 -3.06 9.99 -8.16
N LYS A 63 -3.24 9.18 -9.21
CA LYS A 63 -3.06 9.66 -10.59
C LYS A 63 -4.16 10.61 -11.07
N LEU A 64 -5.41 10.38 -10.68
CA LEU A 64 -6.55 11.21 -11.13
C LEU A 64 -6.69 12.52 -10.34
N PHE A 65 -6.30 12.53 -9.06
CA PHE A 65 -6.59 13.64 -8.16
C PHE A 65 -5.39 14.54 -7.83
N ILE A 66 -4.19 14.25 -8.36
CA ILE A 66 -3.02 15.12 -8.29
C ILE A 66 -2.96 15.96 -9.58
N PRO A 67 -3.47 17.20 -9.59
CA PRO A 67 -3.37 18.08 -10.75
C PRO A 67 -1.91 18.47 -11.01
N ALA A 68 -1.51 18.50 -12.29
CA ALA A 68 -0.19 18.95 -12.73
C ALA A 68 0.08 20.43 -12.39
N ASN A 69 -0.97 21.23 -12.17
CA ASN A 69 -0.87 22.64 -11.81
C ASN A 69 -1.20 22.84 -10.32
N ARG A 70 -0.27 23.44 -9.58
CA ARG A 70 -0.31 23.66 -8.13
C ARG A 70 -1.26 24.81 -7.73
N ASN A 71 -2.39 24.98 -8.40
CA ASN A 71 -3.39 25.96 -7.98
C ASN A 71 -4.17 25.35 -6.79
N THR A 72 -3.64 25.66 -5.61
CA THR A 72 -4.04 25.16 -4.29
C THR A 72 -5.41 25.67 -3.87
N SER A 73 -6.48 24.97 -4.28
CA SER A 73 -7.76 25.10 -3.57
C SER A 73 -7.68 24.38 -2.22
N PRO A 74 -8.29 24.91 -1.15
CA PRO A 74 -8.25 24.30 0.19
C PRO A 74 -8.85 22.88 0.20
N LEU A 75 -9.84 22.61 -0.65
CA LEU A 75 -10.41 21.27 -0.83
C LEU A 75 -9.39 20.26 -1.38
N ASN A 76 -8.52 20.67 -2.31
CA ASN A 76 -7.50 19.78 -2.88
C ASN A 76 -6.38 19.45 -1.87
N LEU A 77 -5.99 20.42 -1.03
CA LEU A 77 -5.06 20.16 0.08
C LEU A 77 -5.64 19.17 1.10
N TYR A 78 -6.91 19.36 1.49
CA TYR A 78 -7.58 18.45 2.41
C TYR A 78 -7.69 17.03 1.83
N ARG A 79 -8.10 16.90 0.56
CA ARG A 79 -8.19 15.61 -0.14
C ARG A 79 -6.83 14.92 -0.23
N TRP A 80 -5.76 15.65 -0.56
CA TRP A 80 -4.40 15.11 -0.60
C TRP A 80 -3.94 14.63 0.78
N ARG A 81 -4.23 15.39 1.84
CA ARG A 81 -3.90 15.02 3.21
C ARG A 81 -4.63 13.74 3.65
N ILE A 82 -5.92 13.60 3.32
CA ILE A 82 -6.67 12.35 3.59
C ILE A 82 -6.05 11.18 2.83
N LEU A 83 -5.81 11.32 1.52
CA LEU A 83 -5.23 10.25 0.72
C LEU A 83 -3.87 9.81 1.26
N SER A 84 -3.04 10.76 1.71
CA SER A 84 -1.74 10.45 2.31
C SER A 84 -1.85 9.74 3.66
N ILE A 85 -2.83 10.09 4.50
CA ILE A 85 -3.08 9.41 5.78
C ILE A 85 -3.58 7.98 5.53
N VAL A 86 -4.54 7.81 4.62
CA VAL A 86 -5.07 6.49 4.22
C VAL A 86 -3.95 5.60 3.68
N ASP A 87 -3.06 6.15 2.85
CA ASP A 87 -1.92 5.44 2.28
C ASP A 87 -0.92 4.96 3.35
N GLN A 88 -0.67 5.78 4.37
CA GLN A 88 0.17 5.40 5.51
C GLN A 88 -0.49 4.32 6.37
N LEU A 89 -1.77 4.48 6.70
CA LEU A 89 -2.54 3.50 7.46
C LEU A 89 -2.57 2.14 6.74
N HIS A 90 -2.76 2.15 5.43
CA HIS A 90 -2.71 0.95 4.60
C HIS A 90 -1.36 0.24 4.72
N SER A 91 -0.26 1.00 4.66
CA SER A 91 1.10 0.44 4.75
C SER A 91 1.36 -0.18 6.12
N ILE A 92 0.93 0.50 7.19
CA ILE A 92 1.04 0.02 8.56
C ILE A 92 0.20 -1.26 8.74
N ALA A 93 -1.04 -1.29 8.22
CA ALA A 93 -1.87 -2.47 8.27
C ALA A 93 -1.22 -3.66 7.55
N SER A 94 -0.67 -3.44 6.36
CA SER A 94 0.04 -4.47 5.60
C SER A 94 1.25 -5.03 6.36
N THR A 95 2.06 -4.18 6.99
CA THR A 95 3.23 -4.64 7.75
C THR A 95 2.83 -5.35 9.03
N ILE A 96 1.80 -4.88 9.74
CA ILE A 96 1.26 -5.56 10.91
C ILE A 96 0.75 -6.96 10.52
N ILE A 97 -0.04 -7.08 9.45
CA ILE A 97 -0.54 -8.37 8.97
C ILE A 97 0.63 -9.28 8.59
N ALA A 98 1.60 -8.78 7.81
CA ALA A 98 2.76 -9.56 7.43
C ALA A 98 3.55 -10.05 8.65
N THR A 99 3.74 -9.18 9.65
CA THR A 99 4.46 -9.51 10.89
C THR A 99 3.71 -10.53 11.74
N ILE A 100 2.40 -10.36 11.90
CA ILE A 100 1.56 -11.32 12.64
C ILE A 100 1.59 -12.67 11.93
N VAL A 101 1.41 -12.72 10.62
CA VAL A 101 1.42 -14.00 9.89
C VAL A 101 2.80 -14.65 9.92
N LEU A 102 3.87 -13.84 9.92
CA LEU A 102 5.23 -14.32 10.10
C LEU A 102 5.43 -15.06 11.43
N THR A 103 4.77 -14.63 12.51
CA THR A 103 4.86 -15.33 13.81
C THR A 103 4.18 -16.70 13.78
N TYR A 104 3.17 -16.89 12.92
CA TYR A 104 2.55 -18.20 12.69
C TYR A 104 3.36 -19.09 11.74
N LEU A 105 4.26 -18.52 10.92
CA LEU A 105 5.12 -19.28 10.00
C LEU A 105 6.34 -19.92 10.68
N PHE A 106 6.87 -19.27 11.71
CA PHE A 106 8.00 -19.79 12.48
C PHE A 106 7.50 -20.67 13.62
N PRO A 107 7.80 -21.98 13.60
CA PRO A 107 7.27 -22.94 14.56
C PRO A 107 7.93 -22.72 15.92
N ASN A 108 7.34 -21.85 16.71
CA ASN A 108 7.56 -21.80 18.15
C ASN A 108 6.39 -22.51 18.84
N ASN A 109 6.61 -22.99 20.05
CA ASN A 109 5.62 -23.66 20.92
C ASN A 109 4.27 -22.92 21.04
N ILE A 110 4.26 -21.62 20.68
CA ILE A 110 3.10 -20.73 20.61
C ILE A 110 2.07 -21.22 19.58
N PHE A 111 2.50 -21.71 18.41
CA PHE A 111 1.59 -22.18 17.35
C PHE A 111 0.80 -23.42 17.80
N SER A 112 1.48 -24.42 18.33
CA SER A 112 0.86 -25.63 18.88
C SER A 112 -0.03 -25.31 20.09
N CYS A 113 0.37 -24.36 20.93
CA CYS A 113 -0.42 -23.92 22.08
C CYS A 113 -1.75 -23.30 21.64
N HIS A 114 -1.73 -22.42 20.64
CA HIS A 114 -2.94 -21.76 20.15
C HIS A 114 -3.90 -22.75 19.45
N LEU A 115 -3.35 -23.69 18.67
CA LEU A 115 -4.13 -24.76 18.03
C LEU A 115 -4.84 -25.63 19.09
N GLU A 116 -4.12 -25.95 20.17
CA GLU A 116 -4.66 -26.73 21.27
C GLU A 116 -5.68 -25.99 22.13
N GLN A 117 -5.46 -24.70 22.40
CA GLN A 117 -6.45 -23.86 23.09
C GLN A 117 -7.76 -23.79 22.30
N GLN A 118 -7.69 -23.64 20.97
CA GLN A 118 -8.87 -23.62 20.12
C GLN A 118 -9.61 -24.96 20.15
N TRP A 119 -8.89 -26.07 19.97
CA TRP A 119 -9.49 -27.41 20.06
C TRP A 119 -10.12 -27.66 21.43
N GLN A 120 -9.42 -27.25 22.50
CA GLN A 120 -9.92 -27.35 23.86
C GLN A 120 -11.21 -26.55 24.04
N ALA A 121 -11.34 -25.36 23.46
CA ALA A 121 -12.56 -24.57 23.51
C ALA A 121 -13.73 -25.27 22.82
N PHE A 122 -13.52 -25.88 21.64
CA PHE A 122 -14.55 -26.68 20.96
C PHE A 122 -14.96 -27.90 21.80
N PHE A 123 -13.99 -28.57 22.42
CA PHE A 123 -14.27 -29.75 23.23
C PHE A 123 -15.03 -29.40 24.52
N GLN A 124 -14.63 -28.32 25.20
CA GLN A 124 -15.30 -27.82 26.41
C GLN A 124 -16.72 -27.34 26.14
N SER A 125 -16.94 -26.66 25.01
CA SER A 125 -18.27 -26.23 24.57
C SER A 125 -19.11 -27.38 23.98
N ARG A 126 -18.56 -28.60 23.89
CA ARG A 126 -19.20 -29.77 23.25
C ARG A 126 -19.66 -29.46 21.83
N ASP A 127 -18.91 -28.65 21.10
CA ASP A 127 -19.20 -28.33 19.70
C ASP A 127 -18.87 -29.53 18.80
N ALA A 128 -19.84 -30.44 18.72
CA ALA A 128 -19.77 -31.61 17.87
C ALA A 128 -19.61 -31.24 16.38
N THR A 129 -20.19 -30.12 15.96
CA THR A 129 -20.17 -29.70 14.56
C THR A 129 -18.77 -29.29 14.15
N ALA A 130 -18.10 -28.44 14.95
CA ALA A 130 -16.75 -27.99 14.65
C ALA A 130 -15.74 -29.15 14.66
N ILE A 131 -15.75 -29.97 15.72
CA ILE A 131 -14.80 -31.09 15.85
C ILE A 131 -15.01 -32.12 14.75
N ARG A 132 -16.27 -32.51 14.49
CA ARG A 132 -16.59 -33.45 13.42
C ARG A 132 -16.20 -32.91 12.05
N ALA A 133 -16.47 -31.64 11.75
CA ALA A 133 -16.08 -31.04 10.48
C ALA A 133 -14.56 -31.13 10.27
N ILE A 134 -13.76 -30.85 11.30
CA ILE A 134 -12.29 -30.98 11.23
C ILE A 134 -11.89 -32.45 11.03
N GLN A 135 -12.44 -33.38 11.83
CA GLN A 135 -12.12 -34.80 11.73
C GLN A 135 -12.48 -35.42 10.37
N ASP A 136 -13.67 -35.12 9.85
CA ASP A 136 -14.14 -35.61 8.56
C ASP A 136 -13.33 -34.99 7.41
N THR A 137 -12.98 -33.71 7.50
CA THR A 137 -12.15 -33.04 6.49
C THR A 137 -10.75 -33.65 6.38
N PHE A 138 -10.10 -33.90 7.53
CA PHE A 138 -8.73 -34.38 7.58
C PHE A 138 -8.61 -35.89 7.73
N GLN A 139 -9.72 -36.62 7.77
CA GLN A 139 -9.77 -38.07 7.96
C GLN A 139 -8.89 -38.47 9.16
N CYS A 140 -9.12 -37.82 10.29
CA CYS A 140 -8.31 -37.92 11.51
C CYS A 140 -9.20 -38.05 12.75
N CYS A 141 -8.64 -38.58 13.85
CA CYS A 141 -9.31 -38.64 15.14
C CYS A 141 -8.49 -37.94 16.21
N GLY A 142 -9.16 -37.16 17.07
CA GLY A 142 -8.56 -36.50 18.23
C GLY A 142 -7.43 -35.51 17.89
N LEU A 143 -7.02 -34.70 18.87
CA LEU A 143 -6.00 -33.68 18.62
C LEU A 143 -4.60 -34.28 18.58
N ARG A 144 -4.01 -34.62 19.74
CA ARG A 144 -2.62 -35.11 19.82
C ARG A 144 -2.51 -36.61 19.53
N SER A 145 -3.57 -37.35 19.81
CA SER A 145 -3.68 -38.80 19.63
C SER A 145 -5.08 -39.11 19.11
N ILE A 146 -5.26 -40.28 18.48
CA ILE A 146 -6.56 -40.77 17.97
C ILE A 146 -7.67 -40.80 19.03
N HIS A 147 -7.30 -40.94 20.31
CA HIS A 147 -8.23 -40.98 21.44
C HIS A 147 -8.34 -39.65 22.21
N ASP A 148 -7.54 -38.64 21.86
CA ASP A 148 -7.47 -37.38 22.60
C ASP A 148 -8.57 -36.41 22.17
N ARG A 149 -9.60 -36.22 23.02
CA ARG A 149 -10.68 -35.23 22.80
C ARG A 149 -11.33 -35.40 21.41
N ALA A 150 -11.47 -36.64 20.96
CA ALA A 150 -12.11 -36.97 19.70
C ALA A 150 -13.63 -36.87 19.80
N TRP A 151 -14.29 -36.58 18.68
CA TRP A 151 -15.72 -36.84 18.51
C TRP A 151 -15.88 -38.20 17.77
N PRO A 152 -16.92 -39.00 18.06
CA PRO A 152 -17.97 -38.81 19.07
C PRO A 152 -17.45 -38.70 20.51
N PHE A 153 -18.06 -37.83 21.29
CA PHE A 153 -17.64 -37.60 22.67
C PHE A 153 -17.88 -38.84 23.54
N LYS A 154 -16.96 -39.13 24.45
CA LYS A 154 -17.11 -40.22 25.43
C LYS A 154 -18.41 -40.09 26.23
N ASP A 155 -19.22 -41.14 26.21
CA ASP A 155 -20.43 -41.30 27.00
C ASP A 155 -20.51 -42.73 27.56
N ARG A 156 -21.67 -43.15 28.12
CA ARG A 156 -21.83 -44.52 28.65
C ARG A 156 -21.82 -45.61 27.58
N ASN A 157 -22.07 -45.26 26.32
CA ASN A 157 -22.25 -46.17 25.19
C ASN A 157 -21.05 -46.16 24.23
N HIS A 158 -20.29 -45.07 24.21
CA HIS A 158 -19.16 -44.82 23.31
C HIS A 158 -17.89 -44.60 24.12
N GLY A 159 -16.90 -45.48 23.93
CA GLY A 159 -15.56 -45.33 24.47
C GLY A 159 -14.71 -44.32 23.70
N ASP A 160 -13.50 -44.07 24.17
CA ASP A 160 -12.59 -43.08 23.57
C ASP A 160 -12.11 -43.46 22.15
N ASN A 161 -12.35 -44.71 21.73
CA ASN A 161 -12.03 -45.27 20.41
C ASN A 161 -13.21 -45.28 19.43
N ALA A 162 -14.34 -44.66 19.78
CA ALA A 162 -15.54 -44.63 18.94
C ALA A 162 -15.26 -44.03 17.55
N CYS A 163 -14.42 -42.98 17.47
CA CYS A 163 -14.02 -42.36 16.21
C CYS A 163 -13.31 -43.35 15.27
N GLU A 164 -12.31 -44.07 15.80
CA GLU A 164 -11.56 -45.07 15.02
C GLU A 164 -12.46 -46.23 14.59
N GLN A 165 -13.32 -46.73 15.47
CA GLN A 165 -14.20 -47.86 15.14
C GLN A 165 -15.27 -47.49 14.11
N GLN A 166 -15.83 -46.28 14.19
CA GLN A 166 -16.93 -45.87 13.33
C GLN A 166 -16.46 -45.39 11.95
N TYR A 167 -15.34 -44.66 11.90
CA TYR A 167 -14.85 -44.01 10.66
C TYR A 167 -13.56 -44.61 10.12
N GLY A 168 -12.83 -45.40 10.91
CA GLY A 168 -11.58 -46.04 10.48
C GLY A 168 -10.39 -45.10 10.37
N TYR A 169 -10.48 -43.85 10.85
CA TYR A 169 -9.36 -42.91 10.81
C TYR A 169 -8.29 -43.31 11.83
N ARG A 170 -7.02 -43.35 11.40
CA ARG A 170 -5.88 -43.87 12.20
C ARG A 170 -4.79 -42.84 12.50
N GLN A 171 -5.06 -41.57 12.26
CA GLN A 171 -4.10 -40.49 12.46
C GLN A 171 -4.68 -39.40 13.37
N SER A 172 -3.80 -38.67 14.05
CA SER A 172 -4.19 -37.53 14.88
C SER A 172 -4.38 -36.26 14.04
N CYS A 173 -5.27 -35.37 14.47
CA CYS A 173 -5.62 -34.16 13.72
C CYS A 173 -4.57 -33.05 13.85
N LEU A 174 -3.70 -33.07 14.86
CA LEU A 174 -2.74 -31.98 15.11
C LEU A 174 -1.84 -31.69 13.90
N LEU A 175 -1.30 -32.73 13.25
CA LEU A 175 -0.42 -32.58 12.08
C LEU A 175 -1.16 -32.03 10.86
N PRO A 176 -2.18 -32.71 10.30
CA PRO A 176 -2.84 -32.27 9.07
C PRO A 176 -3.55 -30.92 9.25
N TRP A 177 -4.14 -30.68 10.43
CA TRP A 177 -4.80 -29.41 10.72
C TRP A 177 -3.78 -28.27 10.86
N GLY A 178 -2.66 -28.53 11.53
CA GLY A 178 -1.57 -27.56 11.67
C GLY A 178 -0.87 -27.23 10.35
N GLU A 179 -0.70 -28.22 9.47
CA GLU A 179 -0.14 -28.02 8.14
C GLU A 179 -1.03 -27.12 7.28
N GLN A 180 -2.35 -27.31 7.31
CA GLN A 180 -3.26 -26.41 6.61
C GLN A 180 -3.19 -24.98 7.14
N GLN A 181 -3.11 -24.78 8.46
CA GLN A 181 -2.88 -23.43 9.00
C GLN A 181 -1.62 -22.83 8.38
N ARG A 182 -0.52 -23.58 8.35
CA ARG A 182 0.76 -23.10 7.81
C ARG A 182 0.64 -22.71 6.33
N VAL A 183 -0.07 -23.50 5.54
CA VAL A 183 -0.34 -23.19 4.12
C VAL A 183 -1.13 -21.88 3.99
N ILE A 184 -2.18 -21.69 4.79
CA ILE A 184 -2.95 -20.44 4.78
C ILE A 184 -2.11 -19.26 5.23
N SER A 185 -1.30 -19.42 6.28
CA SER A 185 -0.36 -18.38 6.72
C SER A 185 0.60 -18.01 5.60
N TRP A 186 1.14 -18.97 4.84
CA TRP A 186 1.95 -18.67 3.67
C TRP A 186 1.19 -17.89 2.60
N MET A 187 -0.05 -18.27 2.29
CA MET A 187 -0.88 -17.55 1.32
C MET A 187 -1.09 -16.09 1.73
N VAL A 188 -1.45 -15.84 3.00
CA VAL A 188 -1.65 -14.47 3.51
C VAL A 188 -0.35 -13.68 3.54
N PHE A 189 0.76 -14.30 3.93
CA PHE A 189 2.08 -13.66 3.94
C PHE A 189 2.51 -13.26 2.53
N THR A 190 2.44 -14.19 1.57
CA THR A 190 2.78 -13.93 0.17
C THR A 190 1.89 -12.85 -0.42
N ALA A 191 0.58 -12.86 -0.14
CA ALA A 191 -0.33 -11.79 -0.55
C ALA A 191 0.12 -10.43 0.00
N ALA A 192 0.34 -10.32 1.32
CA ALA A 192 0.76 -9.07 1.94
C ALA A 192 2.11 -8.54 1.39
N VAL A 193 3.08 -9.42 1.17
CA VAL A 193 4.37 -9.06 0.57
C VAL A 193 4.22 -8.59 -0.88
N LEU A 194 3.38 -9.26 -1.68
CA LEU A 194 3.11 -8.85 -3.06
C LEU A 194 2.44 -7.47 -3.12
N VAL A 195 1.45 -7.20 -2.27
CA VAL A 195 0.82 -5.87 -2.17
C VAL A 195 1.85 -4.79 -1.85
N TRP A 196 2.72 -5.06 -0.86
CA TRP A 196 3.78 -4.14 -0.48
C TRP A 196 4.78 -3.91 -1.62
N ALA A 197 5.19 -4.97 -2.33
CA ALA A 197 6.10 -4.89 -3.47
C ALA A 197 5.48 -4.10 -4.64
N VAL A 198 4.19 -4.30 -4.94
CA VAL A 198 3.47 -3.55 -5.97
C VAL A 198 3.47 -2.05 -5.63
N LYS A 199 3.17 -1.72 -4.37
CA LYS A 199 3.18 -0.34 -3.89
C LYS A 199 4.56 0.31 -4.01
N VAL A 200 5.61 -0.35 -3.51
CA VAL A 200 7.00 0.15 -3.58
C VAL A 200 7.44 0.29 -5.04
N GLY A 201 7.14 -0.70 -5.89
CA GLY A 201 7.43 -0.67 -7.31
C GLY A 201 6.80 0.54 -8.00
N PHE A 202 5.52 0.81 -7.72
CA PHE A 202 4.83 1.97 -8.26
C PHE A 202 5.50 3.29 -7.85
N PHE A 203 5.79 3.49 -6.56
CA PHE A 203 6.44 4.71 -6.08
C PHE A 203 7.86 4.91 -6.64
N LEU A 204 8.64 3.84 -6.75
CA LEU A 204 9.99 3.91 -7.33
C LEU A 204 9.96 4.26 -8.82
N PHE A 205 8.99 3.70 -9.55
CA PHE A 205 8.81 3.98 -10.96
C PHE A 205 8.33 5.42 -11.21
N ASP A 206 7.37 5.90 -10.42
CA ASP A 206 6.83 7.26 -10.55
C ASP A 206 7.90 8.33 -10.27
N ARG A 207 8.76 8.11 -9.27
CA ARG A 207 9.92 8.99 -8.99
C ARG A 207 10.91 9.06 -10.15
N ARG A 208 11.15 7.94 -10.86
CA ARG A 208 12.07 7.90 -12.02
C ARG A 208 11.50 8.66 -13.22
N GLN A 209 10.19 8.64 -13.42
CA GLN A 209 9.55 9.38 -14.51
C GLN A 209 9.55 10.91 -14.25
N ALA A 210 9.37 11.33 -12.99
CA ALA A 210 9.37 12.74 -12.62
C ALA A 210 10.73 13.44 -12.85
N SER A 211 11.86 12.74 -12.71
CA SER A 211 13.19 13.35 -12.86
C SER A 211 13.60 13.66 -14.30
N TRP A 212 12.95 13.05 -15.29
CA TRP A 212 13.30 13.23 -16.72
C TRP A 212 12.36 14.19 -17.45
N MET A 213 11.14 14.41 -16.94
CA MET A 213 10.19 15.38 -17.52
C MET A 213 10.37 16.82 -17.02
N SER A 214 11.08 17.04 -15.90
CA SER A 214 11.35 18.39 -15.37
C SER A 214 12.40 19.17 -16.17
N THR A 215 13.12 18.53 -17.09
CA THR A 215 14.16 19.19 -17.91
C THR A 215 13.63 19.77 -19.22
N GLN A 216 12.35 19.53 -19.58
CA GLN A 216 11.78 20.02 -20.85
C GLN A 216 10.75 21.16 -20.68
N SER A 217 10.23 21.43 -19.48
CA SER A 217 9.25 22.52 -19.28
C SER A 217 9.86 23.90 -18.98
N SER A 218 11.20 24.04 -18.94
CA SER A 218 11.87 25.33 -18.70
C SER A 218 12.17 26.15 -19.97
N ARG A 219 11.60 25.79 -21.13
CA ARG A 219 11.81 26.53 -22.39
C ARG A 219 10.61 27.31 -22.92
N GLY A 220 9.51 27.37 -22.17
CA GLY A 220 8.26 27.99 -22.66
C GLY A 220 7.53 28.91 -21.68
N ALA A 221 8.16 29.40 -20.62
CA ALA A 221 7.54 30.30 -19.65
C ALA A 221 8.30 31.62 -19.56
N VAL A 222 8.22 32.43 -20.61
CA VAL A 222 8.39 33.88 -20.53
C VAL A 222 7.17 34.50 -21.20
N GLU A 223 6.05 34.47 -20.47
CA GLU A 223 4.83 35.20 -20.85
C GLU A 223 4.79 36.47 -20.00
N TYR A 224 4.76 37.62 -20.67
CA TYR A 224 4.80 38.94 -20.06
C TYR A 224 3.60 39.16 -19.13
N GLN A 225 3.86 39.42 -17.85
CA GLN A 225 2.85 39.90 -16.92
C GLN A 225 2.52 41.36 -17.26
N ARG A 226 1.50 41.58 -18.08
CA ARG A 226 0.90 42.89 -18.32
C ARG A 226 0.19 43.33 -17.04
N ILE A 227 0.75 44.33 -16.37
CA ILE A 227 0.14 44.99 -15.22
C ILE A 227 -1.03 45.82 -15.75
N THR A 228 -2.25 45.35 -15.53
CA THR A 228 -3.46 46.16 -15.71
C THR A 228 -3.63 46.97 -14.43
N GLN A 229 -3.30 48.26 -14.47
CA GLN A 229 -3.64 49.20 -13.43
C GLN A 229 -5.15 49.52 -13.55
N PRO A 230 -5.94 49.55 -12.47
CA PRO A 230 -7.31 50.04 -12.53
C PRO A 230 -7.29 51.57 -12.61
N GLU A 231 -7.98 52.14 -13.59
CA GLU A 231 -8.36 53.55 -13.60
C GLU A 231 -9.43 53.75 -12.51
N GLU A 232 -9.08 54.50 -11.46
CA GLU A 232 -10.05 55.04 -10.50
C GLU A 232 -10.63 56.32 -11.13
N GLU A 233 -11.95 56.33 -11.31
CA GLU A 233 -12.74 57.51 -11.67
C GLU A 233 -12.71 58.52 -10.51
N GLU A 234 -12.04 59.66 -10.68
CA GLU A 234 -12.30 60.86 -9.89
C GLU A 234 -13.02 61.90 -10.75
N GLU A 235 -14.30 62.10 -10.41
CA GLU A 235 -15.12 63.23 -10.87
C GLU A 235 -14.63 64.55 -10.25
N ASN A 236 -14.36 65.51 -11.13
CA ASN A 236 -14.89 66.87 -11.12
C ASN A 236 -13.94 68.09 -10.94
N ASP A 237 -13.96 68.88 -12.01
CA ASP A 237 -13.96 70.35 -12.14
C ASP A 237 -12.73 71.26 -11.91
N GLN A 238 -12.37 71.89 -13.05
CA GLN A 238 -12.04 73.31 -13.29
C GLN A 238 -10.72 73.87 -12.72
N ASN A 239 -9.77 74.23 -13.61
CA ASN A 239 -9.71 75.54 -14.29
C ASN A 239 -8.30 75.79 -14.91
N GLY A 240 -8.26 76.39 -16.10
CA GLY A 240 -7.24 77.40 -16.46
C GLY A 240 -5.87 76.97 -17.01
N SER A 241 -5.71 77.25 -18.32
CA SER A 241 -4.52 77.87 -18.95
C SER A 241 -3.24 77.06 -19.20
N ALA A 242 -3.12 76.67 -20.48
CA ALA A 242 -1.94 76.73 -21.35
C ALA A 242 -0.52 76.83 -20.73
N GLU A 243 0.32 75.83 -20.99
CA GLU A 243 1.65 76.10 -21.55
C GLU A 243 2.24 74.89 -22.31
N ASN A 244 2.88 75.21 -23.42
CA ASN A 244 3.54 74.36 -24.40
C ASN A 244 4.86 73.80 -23.84
N GLY A 245 5.18 72.52 -24.08
CA GLY A 245 6.46 71.98 -23.60
C GLY A 245 6.79 70.55 -24.03
N ASN A 246 7.32 70.42 -25.25
CA ASN A 246 8.15 69.34 -25.78
C ASN A 246 8.53 68.18 -24.83
N GLY A 247 8.22 66.97 -25.28
CA GLY A 247 8.75 65.73 -24.72
C GLY A 247 10.27 65.70 -24.68
N ARG A 248 10.81 65.36 -23.51
CA ARG A 248 12.17 64.85 -23.31
C ARG A 248 12.13 63.78 -22.22
N ILE A 249 12.14 62.52 -22.64
CA ILE A 249 12.47 61.40 -21.76
C ILE A 249 13.97 61.50 -21.48
N LEU A 250 14.30 61.89 -20.24
CA LEU A 250 15.64 61.84 -19.70
C LEU A 250 16.01 60.38 -19.41
N LEU A 251 16.95 59.84 -20.19
CA LEU A 251 17.81 58.73 -19.76
C LEU A 251 19.02 59.32 -19.02
N PRO A 252 19.49 58.67 -17.94
CA PRO A 252 20.92 58.64 -17.62
C PRO A 252 21.43 57.20 -17.75
N HIS A 253 22.23 56.85 -18.76
CA HIS A 253 23.66 57.11 -18.94
C HIS A 253 24.53 55.94 -18.43
N GLU A 254 24.77 54.97 -19.31
CA GLU A 254 25.98 54.14 -19.26
C GLU A 254 27.20 55.01 -19.61
N ARG A 255 28.34 54.83 -18.91
CA ARG A 255 29.63 55.28 -19.43
C ARG A 255 30.71 54.21 -19.36
N PRO A 256 31.69 54.28 -20.28
CA PRO A 256 32.50 53.16 -20.72
C PRO A 256 33.94 53.21 -20.18
N HIS A 257 34.65 52.11 -20.43
CA HIS A 257 36.08 51.85 -20.26
C HIS A 257 37.03 53.04 -20.42
N GLU A 258 38.01 53.13 -19.52
CA GLU A 258 39.29 53.81 -19.75
C GLU A 258 40.45 52.93 -19.25
N ARG A 259 41.43 52.66 -20.14
CA ARG A 259 42.61 51.83 -19.91
C ARG A 259 43.84 52.64 -20.31
N THR A 260 44.68 53.02 -19.35
CA THR A 260 46.11 53.39 -19.49
C THR A 260 46.69 53.34 -18.08
N ALA A 261 47.62 52.46 -17.73
CA ALA A 261 49.06 52.49 -18.05
C ALA A 261 49.79 52.48 -16.69
N TYR A 262 50.09 51.30 -16.16
CA TYR A 262 51.02 51.16 -15.04
C TYR A 262 52.40 50.87 -15.63
N SER A 263 53.28 51.83 -15.46
CA SER A 263 54.69 51.75 -15.84
C SER A 263 55.43 50.74 -14.98
N ASN A 264 56.11 49.85 -15.67
CA ASN A 264 57.26 49.06 -15.27
C ASN A 264 58.40 49.95 -14.80
N GLU A 265 58.81 49.79 -13.53
CA GLU A 265 60.10 50.23 -13.02
C GLU A 265 60.82 48.98 -12.49
N TRP A 266 61.98 48.70 -13.09
CA TRP A 266 62.88 47.62 -12.73
C TRP A 266 63.86 48.12 -11.66
N GLU A 267 64.37 47.18 -10.86
CA GLU A 267 65.76 47.12 -10.38
C GLU A 267 66.11 47.69 -8.99
N GLN A 268 66.43 46.77 -8.06
CA GLN A 268 67.61 46.71 -7.17
C GLN A 268 67.22 45.92 -5.90
N ARG A 269 67.58 44.65 -5.80
CA ARG A 269 68.86 44.08 -5.30
C ARG A 269 68.68 43.60 -3.86
#